data_AF-A0A0G0D7H8-F1
#
_entry.id   AF-A0A0G0D7H8-F1
#
_cell.length_a   1.000
_cell.length_b   1.000
_cell.length_c   1.000
_cell.angle_alpha   90.00
_cell.angle_beta   90.00
_cell.angle_gamma   90.00
#
_symmetry.space_group_name_H-M   'P 1'
#
loop_
_entity.id
_entity.type
_entity.pdbx_description
1 polymer ?
#
loop_
_entity_poly.entity_id
_entity_poly.type
_entity_poly.pdbx_seq_one_letter_code
_entity_poly.pdbx_strand_id
1 'polypeptide(L)'
;MNPLKTFFYSFTKSLFNPKYYKDVAKVRFWFSFKYLWFLLFILTLIKGFTLGGQYLKNRPQIQPEINKFVTYAENFYPSGLELKIKKGQLSTNVREPYVFDLEKTKLQTGQKHFLIIDTSGSIENYPQYNSYILATKNAVVYPSKSENNRVGETLVFYFR
;
A
#
# COMPACT_ATOMS: atom_id res chain seq x y z
N MET A 1 24.71 14.05 -41.81
CA MET A 1 24.71 14.56 -40.41
C MET A 1 24.77 13.37 -39.47
N ASN A 2 25.60 13.41 -38.43
CA ASN A 2 25.71 12.31 -37.48
C ASN A 2 24.51 12.37 -36.49
N PRO A 3 23.61 11.37 -36.48
CA PRO A 3 22.36 11.41 -35.70
C PRO A 3 22.59 11.55 -34.20
N LEU A 4 23.69 10.99 -33.68
CA LEU A 4 24.07 11.12 -32.26
C LEU A 4 24.43 12.57 -31.93
N LYS A 5 25.24 13.21 -32.77
CA LYS A 5 25.61 14.63 -32.56
C LYS A 5 24.38 15.53 -32.60
N THR A 6 23.44 15.26 -33.53
CA THR A 6 22.18 16.01 -33.62
C THR A 6 21.29 15.79 -32.39
N PHE A 7 21.22 14.57 -31.86
CA PHE A 7 20.47 14.29 -30.64
C PHE A 7 21.04 15.05 -29.45
N PHE A 8 22.34 14.93 -29.16
CA PHE A 8 22.96 15.62 -28.02
C PHE A 8 22.87 17.14 -28.14
N TYR A 9 23.06 17.70 -29.35
CA TYR A 9 22.84 19.11 -29.60
C TYR A 9 21.41 19.54 -29.24
N SER A 10 20.42 18.80 -29.73
CA SER A 10 19.00 19.08 -29.50
C SER A 10 18.63 18.91 -28.02
N PHE A 11 19.20 17.92 -27.35
CA PHE A 11 19.02 17.66 -25.92
C PHE A 11 19.55 18.80 -25.06
N THR A 12 20.82 19.20 -25.27
CA THR A 12 21.42 20.33 -24.54
C THR A 12 20.66 21.63 -24.81
N LYS A 13 20.27 21.90 -26.05
CA LYS A 13 19.47 23.09 -26.37
C LYS A 13 18.08 23.04 -25.75
N SER A 14 17.43 21.88 -25.70
CA SER A 14 16.10 21.72 -25.07
C SER A 14 16.13 21.93 -23.56
N LEU A 15 17.23 21.52 -22.89
CA LEU A 15 17.40 21.70 -21.45
C LEU A 15 17.75 23.14 -21.06
N PHE A 16 18.64 23.78 -21.81
CA PHE A 16 19.27 25.03 -21.37
C PHE A 16 18.84 26.28 -22.17
N ASN A 17 18.08 26.14 -23.25
CA ASN A 17 17.71 27.27 -24.11
C ASN A 17 16.20 27.27 -24.46
N PRO A 18 15.36 27.97 -23.68
CA PRO A 18 13.92 28.07 -23.94
C PRO A 18 13.55 28.64 -25.32
N LYS A 19 14.43 29.46 -25.93
CA LYS A 19 14.19 29.99 -27.29
C LYS A 19 14.24 28.90 -28.37
N TYR A 20 14.92 27.78 -28.12
CA TYR A 20 15.09 26.68 -29.07
C TYR A 20 13.77 25.99 -29.43
N TYR A 21 12.75 26.04 -28.56
CA TYR A 21 11.43 25.48 -28.86
C TYR A 21 10.77 26.15 -30.07
N LYS A 22 11.09 27.43 -30.37
CA LYS A 22 10.61 28.12 -31.58
C LYS A 22 11.19 27.52 -32.85
N ASP A 23 12.42 27.01 -32.79
CA ASP A 23 13.09 26.38 -33.93
C ASP A 23 12.60 24.94 -34.10
N VAL A 24 12.39 24.23 -32.98
CA VAL A 24 11.81 22.87 -32.99
C VAL A 24 10.37 22.88 -33.51
N ALA A 25 9.58 23.92 -33.25
CA ALA A 25 8.21 24.02 -33.79
C ALA A 25 8.17 24.09 -35.34
N LYS A 26 9.27 24.50 -35.97
CA LYS A 26 9.38 24.64 -37.44
C LYS A 26 9.90 23.38 -38.13
N VAL A 27 10.39 22.38 -37.38
CA VAL A 27 10.93 21.14 -37.96
C VAL A 27 9.83 20.13 -38.27
N ARG A 28 10.14 19.13 -39.10
CA ARG A 28 9.21 18.04 -39.44
C ARG A 28 8.87 17.21 -38.20
N PHE A 29 7.60 16.81 -38.06
CA PHE A 29 7.11 15.96 -36.97
C PHE A 29 7.99 14.73 -36.70
N TRP A 30 8.44 14.05 -37.76
CA TRP A 30 9.30 12.86 -37.67
C TRP A 30 10.64 13.09 -36.96
N PHE A 31 11.17 14.32 -36.99
CA PHE A 31 12.37 14.66 -36.23
C PHE A 31 12.09 14.59 -34.72
N SER A 32 11.03 15.26 -34.27
CA SER A 32 10.62 15.30 -32.86
C SER A 32 10.22 13.92 -32.35
N PHE A 33 9.54 13.12 -33.19
CA PHE A 33 9.17 11.75 -32.82
C PHE A 33 10.40 10.86 -32.62
N LYS A 34 11.36 10.88 -33.55
CA LYS A 34 12.62 10.11 -33.42
C LYS A 34 13.44 10.56 -32.21
N TYR A 35 13.49 11.87 -31.97
CA TYR A 35 14.15 12.44 -30.80
C TYR A 35 13.52 11.93 -29.49
N LEU A 36 12.18 12.00 -29.38
CA LEU A 36 11.46 11.51 -28.20
C LEU A 36 11.69 10.02 -27.96
N TRP A 37 11.58 9.22 -29.03
CA TRP A 37 11.74 7.77 -28.91
C TRP A 37 13.15 7.38 -28.46
N PHE A 38 14.17 8.05 -28.99
CA PHE A 38 15.55 7.84 -28.57
C PHE A 38 15.83 8.33 -27.15
N LEU A 39 15.20 9.45 -26.73
CA LEU A 39 15.27 9.92 -25.34
C LEU A 39 14.65 8.90 -24.37
N LEU A 40 13.46 8.37 -24.69
CA LEU A 40 12.80 7.34 -23.90
C LEU A 40 13.67 6.07 -23.80
N PHE A 41 14.26 5.64 -24.92
CA PHE A 41 15.19 4.51 -24.92
C PHE A 41 16.37 4.70 -23.94
N ILE A 42 17.03 5.87 -23.96
CA ILE A 42 18.13 6.17 -23.03
C ILE A 42 17.64 6.17 -21.58
N LEU A 43 16.49 6.80 -21.30
CA LEU A 43 15.91 6.85 -19.95
C LEU A 43 15.58 5.45 -19.44
N THR A 44 15.01 4.59 -20.29
CA THR A 44 14.72 3.20 -19.96
C THR A 44 15.99 2.41 -19.70
N LEU A 45 17.06 2.61 -20.48
CA LEU A 45 18.36 2.00 -20.20
C LEU A 45 18.90 2.42 -18.83
N ILE A 46 18.94 3.73 -18.54
CA ILE A 46 19.40 4.25 -17.24
C ILE A 46 18.57 3.64 -16.11
N LYS A 47 17.25 3.64 -16.22
CA LYS A 47 16.36 3.04 -15.22
C LYS A 47 16.59 1.54 -15.07
N GLY A 48 16.72 0.82 -16.18
CA GLY A 48 17.02 -0.60 -16.22
C GLY A 48 18.32 -0.94 -15.49
N PHE A 49 19.39 -0.18 -15.72
CA PHE A 49 20.65 -0.35 -14.99
C PHE A 49 20.53 -0.02 -13.49
N THR A 50 19.81 1.04 -13.13
CA THR A 50 19.61 1.37 -11.70
C THR A 50 18.82 0.30 -10.96
N LEU A 51 17.72 -0.19 -11.56
CA LEU A 51 16.89 -1.25 -10.98
C LEU A 51 17.64 -2.59 -10.96
N GLY A 52 18.33 -2.93 -12.04
CA GLY A 52 19.14 -4.15 -12.12
C GLY A 52 20.29 -4.15 -11.12
N GLY A 53 20.98 -3.02 -10.94
CA GLY A 53 22.03 -2.85 -9.93
C GLY A 53 21.50 -2.96 -8.50
N GLN A 54 20.36 -2.33 -8.21
CA GLN A 54 19.70 -2.46 -6.91
C GLN A 54 19.24 -3.90 -6.65
N TYR A 55 18.67 -4.56 -7.66
CA TYR A 55 18.26 -5.95 -7.57
C TYR A 55 19.43 -6.86 -7.28
N LEU A 56 20.55 -6.76 -8.02
CA LEU A 56 21.73 -7.59 -7.78
C LEU A 56 22.35 -7.34 -6.40
N LYS A 57 22.40 -6.09 -5.95
CA LYS A 57 22.87 -5.71 -4.60
C LYS A 57 22.00 -6.30 -3.50
N ASN A 58 20.68 -6.23 -3.66
CA ASN A 58 19.72 -6.59 -2.62
C ASN A 58 19.25 -8.06 -2.73
N ARG A 59 19.54 -8.76 -3.83
CA ARG A 59 19.22 -10.18 -4.04
C ARG A 59 19.49 -11.09 -2.83
N PRO A 60 20.66 -11.04 -2.16
CA PRO A 60 20.91 -11.90 -1.00
C PRO A 60 20.05 -11.54 0.22
N GLN A 61 19.50 -10.33 0.29
CA GLN A 61 18.64 -9.85 1.38
C GLN A 61 17.15 -10.09 1.10
N ILE A 62 16.74 -10.19 -0.17
CA ILE A 62 15.34 -10.41 -0.56
C ILE A 62 14.80 -11.72 0.01
N GLN A 63 15.50 -12.84 -0.17
CA GLN A 63 15.02 -14.15 0.31
C GLN A 63 14.84 -14.21 1.84
N PRO A 64 15.81 -13.79 2.67
CA PRO A 64 15.62 -13.80 4.12
C PRO A 64 14.58 -12.79 4.59
N GLU A 65 14.39 -11.65 3.90
CA GLU A 65 13.32 -10.71 4.22
C GLU A 65 11.93 -11.28 3.89
N ILE A 66 11.78 -11.95 2.74
CA ILE A 66 10.54 -12.65 2.39
C ILE A 66 10.27 -13.75 3.41
N ASN A 67 11.27 -14.56 3.77
CA ASN A 67 11.08 -15.62 4.76
C ASN A 67 10.68 -15.03 6.13
N LYS A 68 11.32 -13.95 6.57
CA LYS A 68 10.91 -13.23 7.79
C LYS A 68 9.49 -12.69 7.70
N PHE A 69 9.08 -12.18 6.54
CA PHE A 69 7.72 -11.70 6.33
C PHE A 69 6.71 -12.84 6.38
N VAL A 70 7.00 -13.99 5.75
CA VAL A 70 6.15 -15.18 5.79
C VAL A 70 6.02 -15.69 7.23
N THR A 71 7.13 -15.87 7.94
CA THR A 71 7.11 -16.28 9.35
C THR A 71 6.39 -15.25 10.23
N TYR A 72 6.56 -13.95 9.97
CA TYR A 72 5.82 -12.91 10.69
C TYR A 72 4.31 -13.00 10.40
N ALA A 73 3.91 -13.21 9.14
CA ALA A 73 2.51 -13.35 8.75
C ALA A 73 1.86 -14.62 9.33
N GLU A 74 2.58 -15.73 9.39
CA GLU A 74 2.13 -16.98 10.03
C GLU A 74 1.94 -16.79 11.54
N ASN A 75 2.83 -16.07 12.21
CA ASN A 75 2.71 -15.79 13.64
C ASN A 75 1.74 -14.63 13.94
N PHE A 76 1.40 -13.82 12.95
CA PHE A 76 0.48 -12.70 13.10
C PHE A 76 -0.94 -13.18 13.33
N TYR A 77 -1.38 -14.20 12.60
CA TYR A 77 -2.71 -14.75 12.76
C TYR A 77 -2.71 -15.78 13.92
N PRO A 78 -3.53 -15.60 14.98
CA PRO A 78 -3.43 -16.42 16.17
C PRO A 78 -3.80 -17.87 15.86
N SER A 79 -2.95 -18.80 16.32
CA SER A 79 -3.14 -20.23 16.08
C SER A 79 -4.46 -20.71 16.71
N GLY A 80 -5.33 -21.24 15.86
CA GLY A 80 -6.64 -21.76 16.28
C GLY A 80 -7.80 -20.76 16.23
N LEU A 81 -7.59 -19.49 15.85
CA LEU A 81 -8.71 -18.59 15.55
C LEU A 81 -9.33 -18.97 14.20
N GLU A 82 -10.59 -19.38 14.20
CA GLU A 82 -11.35 -19.66 12.98
C GLU A 82 -12.49 -18.64 12.89
N LEU A 83 -12.54 -17.90 11.77
CA LEU A 83 -13.62 -16.97 11.46
C LEU A 83 -14.40 -17.49 10.25
N LYS A 84 -15.72 -17.67 10.42
CA LYS A 84 -16.61 -18.15 9.35
C LYS A 84 -17.72 -17.14 9.11
N ILE A 85 -17.80 -16.63 7.90
CA ILE A 85 -18.94 -15.82 7.44
C ILE A 85 -19.85 -16.73 6.62
N LYS A 86 -21.06 -17.01 7.12
CA LYS A 86 -22.08 -17.80 6.43
C LYS A 86 -23.40 -17.05 6.46
N LYS A 87 -24.02 -16.86 5.29
CA LYS A 87 -25.31 -16.16 5.14
C LYS A 87 -25.32 -14.78 5.82
N GLY A 88 -24.28 -13.98 5.58
CA GLY A 88 -24.13 -12.66 6.19
C GLY A 88 -23.87 -12.66 7.70
N GLN A 89 -23.54 -13.80 8.32
CA GLN A 89 -23.26 -13.90 9.76
C GLN A 89 -21.84 -14.41 10.01
N LEU A 90 -21.06 -13.63 10.74
CA LEU A 90 -19.78 -14.00 11.31
C LEU A 90 -19.98 -14.92 12.52
N SER A 91 -19.16 -15.95 12.60
CA SER A 91 -19.06 -16.87 13.72
C SER A 91 -17.61 -17.20 13.98
N THR A 92 -17.26 -17.50 15.24
CA THR A 92 -15.93 -17.93 15.61
C THR A 92 -15.96 -19.15 16.54
N ASN A 93 -14.85 -19.87 16.60
CA ASN A 93 -14.63 -21.04 17.46
C ASN A 93 -13.98 -20.67 18.81
N VAL A 94 -13.55 -19.43 18.99
CA VAL A 94 -12.89 -18.97 20.23
C VAL A 94 -13.89 -18.37 21.21
N ARG A 95 -13.47 -18.23 22.47
CA ARG A 95 -14.29 -17.56 23.50
C ARG A 95 -14.34 -16.05 23.24
N GLU A 96 -15.55 -15.53 23.19
CA GLU A 96 -15.84 -14.10 22.97
C GLU A 96 -16.06 -13.35 24.32
N PRO A 97 -15.83 -12.02 24.36
CA PRO A 97 -15.21 -11.20 23.33
C PRO A 97 -13.71 -11.52 23.18
N TYR A 98 -13.26 -11.77 21.96
CA TYR A 98 -11.88 -12.10 21.67
C TYR A 98 -11.10 -10.86 21.28
N VAL A 99 -9.99 -10.60 21.97
CA VAL A 99 -9.12 -9.45 21.75
C VAL A 99 -7.90 -9.90 20.95
N PHE A 100 -7.68 -9.25 19.81
CA PHE A 100 -6.52 -9.46 18.95
C PHE A 100 -5.71 -8.16 18.85
N ASP A 101 -4.50 -8.17 19.42
CA ASP A 101 -3.57 -7.05 19.44
C ASP A 101 -2.28 -7.39 18.71
N LEU A 102 -1.72 -6.40 18.02
CA LEU A 102 -0.44 -6.55 17.33
C LEU A 102 0.68 -6.54 18.37
N GLU A 103 1.63 -7.49 18.31
CA GLU A 103 2.70 -7.65 19.31
C GLU A 103 3.56 -6.39 19.57
N LYS A 104 3.61 -5.45 18.61
CA LYS A 104 4.30 -4.15 18.79
C LYS A 104 3.50 -3.16 19.64
N THR A 105 2.25 -3.46 19.93
CA THR A 105 1.35 -2.73 20.82
C THR A 105 1.30 -3.43 22.18
N LYS A 106 2.47 -3.87 22.72
CA LYS A 106 2.58 -4.31 24.12
C LYS A 106 2.24 -3.13 25.05
N LEU A 107 0.93 -2.99 25.23
CA LEU A 107 0.17 -2.43 26.34
C LEU A 107 0.92 -1.43 27.21
N GLN A 108 0.92 -0.17 26.76
CA GLN A 108 0.76 0.91 27.72
C GLN A 108 -0.73 0.95 28.11
N THR A 109 -1.00 0.99 29.40
CA THR A 109 -2.34 1.10 29.97
C THR A 109 -3.07 2.30 29.34
N GLY A 110 -4.16 2.04 28.60
CA GLY A 110 -4.93 3.08 27.90
C GLY A 110 -4.83 3.08 26.37
N GLN A 111 -4.04 2.20 25.75
CA GLN A 111 -4.01 2.05 24.29
C GLN A 111 -5.23 1.27 23.76
N LYS A 112 -5.70 1.66 22.56
CA LYS A 112 -6.81 1.00 21.86
C LYS A 112 -6.42 -0.40 21.38
N HIS A 113 -7.30 -1.37 21.59
CA HIS A 113 -7.14 -2.70 21.04
C HIS A 113 -7.20 -2.68 19.51
N PHE A 114 -6.44 -3.52 18.82
CA PHE A 114 -6.44 -3.52 17.36
C PHE A 114 -7.75 -4.07 16.79
N LEU A 115 -8.14 -5.27 17.22
CA LEU A 115 -9.38 -5.91 16.80
C LEU A 115 -10.04 -6.58 18.01
N ILE A 116 -11.36 -6.38 18.14
CA ILE A 116 -12.20 -7.15 19.05
C ILE A 116 -13.26 -7.87 18.24
N ILE A 117 -13.46 -9.16 18.53
CA ILE A 117 -14.49 -9.99 17.92
C ILE A 117 -15.52 -10.33 19.01
N ASP A 118 -16.76 -9.87 18.81
CA ASP A 118 -17.88 -10.16 19.70
C ASP A 118 -19.16 -10.31 18.87
N THR A 119 -19.52 -11.55 18.56
CA THR A 119 -20.71 -11.92 17.80
C THR A 119 -22.00 -11.84 18.63
N SER A 120 -21.89 -11.77 19.95
CA SER A 120 -23.04 -11.51 20.82
C SER A 120 -23.36 -10.02 20.98
N GLY A 121 -22.36 -9.17 20.77
CA GLY A 121 -22.45 -7.71 20.84
C GLY A 121 -23.10 -7.07 19.62
N SER A 122 -23.38 -5.77 19.75
CA SER A 122 -23.95 -4.93 18.70
C SER A 122 -23.01 -3.76 18.34
N ILE A 123 -23.30 -3.09 17.22
CA ILE A 123 -22.48 -1.98 16.71
C ILE A 123 -22.47 -0.81 17.70
N GLU A 124 -23.55 -0.62 18.44
CA GLU A 124 -23.73 0.44 19.44
C GLU A 124 -22.75 0.30 20.61
N ASN A 125 -22.24 -0.92 20.84
CA ASN A 125 -21.27 -1.20 21.90
C ASN A 125 -19.84 -0.79 21.49
N TYR A 126 -19.59 -0.43 20.23
CA TYR A 126 -18.26 -0.02 19.72
C TYR A 126 -17.50 1.00 20.59
N PRO A 127 -18.13 2.06 21.13
CA PRO A 127 -17.44 3.01 21.99
C PRO A 127 -16.90 2.40 23.29
N GLN A 128 -17.49 1.29 23.76
CA GLN A 128 -17.13 0.63 25.02
C GLN A 128 -15.91 -0.27 24.91
N TYR A 129 -15.66 -0.83 23.71
CA TYR A 129 -14.58 -1.80 23.48
C TYR A 129 -13.19 -1.18 23.34
N ASN A 130 -13.09 0.16 23.28
CA ASN A 130 -11.83 0.88 23.08
C ASN A 130 -10.93 0.22 22.01
N SER A 131 -11.48 -0.16 20.87
CA SER A 131 -10.75 -0.83 19.77
C SER A 131 -10.72 0.01 18.49
N TYR A 132 -9.80 -0.30 17.58
CA TYR A 132 -9.79 0.22 16.22
C TYR A 132 -10.78 -0.51 15.31
N ILE A 133 -11.02 -1.79 15.58
CA ILE A 133 -11.94 -2.61 14.81
C ILE A 133 -12.79 -3.42 15.79
N LEU A 134 -14.10 -3.42 15.59
CA LEU A 134 -15.02 -4.36 16.24
C LEU A 134 -15.72 -5.18 15.17
N ALA A 135 -15.57 -6.50 15.24
CA ALA A 135 -16.31 -7.44 14.42
C ALA A 135 -17.47 -8.01 15.24
N THR A 136 -18.69 -7.67 14.83
CA THR A 136 -19.93 -8.23 15.38
C THR A 136 -20.46 -9.34 14.49
N LYS A 137 -21.60 -9.95 14.86
CA LYS A 137 -22.22 -11.01 14.05
C LYS A 137 -22.52 -10.58 12.62
N ASN A 138 -23.02 -9.35 12.42
CA ASN A 138 -23.55 -8.91 11.13
C ASN A 138 -22.70 -7.83 10.47
N ALA A 139 -21.72 -7.27 11.17
CA ALA A 139 -20.96 -6.13 10.68
C ALA A 139 -19.57 -5.99 11.30
N VAL A 140 -18.69 -5.29 10.58
CA VAL A 140 -17.44 -4.74 11.09
C VAL A 140 -17.58 -3.24 11.24
N VAL A 141 -17.13 -2.72 12.38
CA VAL A 141 -17.13 -1.29 12.73
C VAL A 141 -15.70 -0.83 12.89
N TYR A 142 -15.36 0.31 12.27
CA TYR A 142 -14.03 0.92 12.34
C TYR A 142 -14.13 2.44 12.22
N PRO A 143 -13.14 3.22 12.69
CA PRO A 143 -13.25 4.66 12.72
C PRO A 143 -13.06 5.25 11.32
N SER A 144 -13.90 6.22 10.93
CA SER A 144 -13.73 6.96 9.67
C SER A 144 -12.54 7.91 9.70
N LYS A 145 -12.18 8.41 10.88
CA LYS A 145 -11.01 9.25 11.16
C LYS A 145 -10.26 8.68 12.35
N SER A 146 -8.94 8.65 12.28
CA SER A 146 -8.05 7.96 13.22
C SER A 146 -8.19 8.33 14.71
N GLU A 147 -8.99 9.33 15.07
CA GLU A 147 -8.95 9.94 16.39
C GLU A 147 -9.98 9.37 17.38
N ASN A 148 -11.21 8.95 17.00
CA ASN A 148 -12.24 8.62 18.00
C ASN A 148 -13.19 7.45 17.65
N ASN A 149 -13.71 6.77 18.69
CA ASN A 149 -14.67 5.65 18.59
C ASN A 149 -16.14 6.11 18.71
N ARG A 150 -16.44 7.34 18.27
CA ARG A 150 -17.80 7.91 18.35
C ARG A 150 -18.67 7.32 17.24
N VAL A 151 -19.87 6.86 17.57
CA VAL A 151 -20.82 6.20 16.64
C VAL A 151 -21.15 7.07 15.41
N GLY A 152 -21.11 8.40 15.53
CA GLY A 152 -21.33 9.32 14.41
C GLY A 152 -20.14 9.50 13.45
N GLU A 153 -18.97 8.95 13.80
CA GLU A 153 -17.71 9.06 13.03
C GLU A 153 -17.16 7.67 12.64
N THR A 154 -17.97 6.61 12.76
CA THR A 154 -17.59 5.24 12.44
C THR A 154 -18.16 4.79 11.11
N LEU A 155 -17.35 4.07 10.34
CA LEU A 155 -17.77 3.36 9.16
C LEU A 155 -18.20 1.95 9.57
N VAL A 156 -19.33 1.51 9.02
CA VAL A 156 -19.91 0.20 9.28
C VAL A 156 -19.98 -0.56 7.96
N PHE A 157 -19.41 -1.76 7.96
CA PHE A 157 -19.50 -2.69 6.84
C PHE A 157 -20.36 -3.88 7.25
N TYR A 158 -21.52 -4.06 6.62
CA TYR A 158 -22.39 -5.21 6.85
C TYR A 158 -21.99 -6.39 5.97
N PHE A 159 -21.94 -7.58 6.57
CA PHE A 159 -21.76 -8.81 5.81
C PHE A 159 -23.02 -9.09 4.98
N ARG A 160 -22.84 -9.33 3.68
CA ARG A 160 -23.92 -9.70 2.75
C ARG A 160 -23.97 -11.21 2.56
#